data_AF-A0A852VS84-F1
#
_entry.id   AF-A0A852VS84-F1
#
_cell.length_a   1.000
_cell.length_b   1.000
_cell.length_c   1.000
_cell.angle_alpha   90.00
_cell.angle_beta   90.00
_cell.angle_gamma   90.00
#
_symmetry.space_group_name_H-M   'P 1'
#
loop_
_entity.id
_entity.type
_entity.pdbx_description
1 polymer ?
#
loop_
_entity_poly.entity_id
_entity_poly.type
_entity_poly.pdbx_seq_one_letter_code
_entity_poly.pdbx_strand_id
1 'polypeptide(L)'
;MPIRTRWRAACLAAVGLTLLGVAGCAPTDPPPTSTRTFDGYPVLDPWTQAMHGAGEDAANIVVLGDSVSEGTGVADHVENRWVDRLQRGLRTRVGTPDCPTRPAGYHGTSSVVPADYRAASLPDPVTQGEVTPLTEVGPGGRALQLGPGASITWQVDARSVDVGYRTRPDGGTLRVEVDGVASTPALAIPTGTRTSGPSAPATEGALPRGPGERRVWSSEGLGSGRHAVTVTNASETGSQAPVTVTDITPYRGDRDRCVHVLDASRAGVEARFISQTPTYLADSLSLDPDLLLVPLGFNDALRGVGPAEFGRVLDSLIEQTRGQGYSGPVLLVGWYVPDWTDEIPPWSQYLDQMAERTDHEGVSFIDLSAVLPAVATAPDGVYMDRLHPGPRGQVLIADSLIEALAPRSDLEGTNAPETP
;
A
#
# COMPACT_ATOMS: atom_id res chain seq x y z
N MET A 1 26.91 -72.26 25.99
CA MET A 1 26.14 -73.52 26.13
C MET A 1 26.87 -74.40 27.15
N PRO A 2 26.19 -74.97 28.16
CA PRO A 2 24.84 -74.68 28.63
C PRO A 2 24.82 -73.24 29.26
N ILE A 3 24.18 -72.84 30.37
CA ILE A 3 23.28 -73.49 31.36
C ILE A 3 22.05 -72.55 31.55
N ARG A 4 21.22 -72.83 32.55
CA ARG A 4 20.00 -72.11 32.97
C ARG A 4 20.24 -71.59 34.42
N THR A 5 19.37 -70.87 35.14
CA THR A 5 17.89 -70.95 35.23
C THR A 5 17.28 -69.70 35.86
N ARG A 6 15.99 -69.42 35.57
CA ARG A 6 15.17 -68.39 36.24
C ARG A 6 14.62 -68.88 37.58
N TRP A 7 14.49 -68.00 38.58
CA TRP A 7 13.42 -68.05 39.60
C TRP A 7 12.82 -66.65 39.79
N ARG A 8 11.65 -66.55 40.45
CA ARG A 8 10.79 -65.35 40.52
C ARG A 8 10.40 -65.02 41.97
N ALA A 9 9.92 -63.78 42.13
CA ALA A 9 9.03 -63.26 43.18
C ALA A 9 9.62 -62.92 44.55
N ALA A 10 9.50 -61.66 44.95
CA ALA A 10 8.43 -61.18 45.85
C ALA A 10 8.46 -59.64 45.94
N CYS A 11 7.30 -59.00 46.02
CA CYS A 11 7.22 -57.57 46.36
C CYS A 11 7.00 -57.41 47.87
N LEU A 12 7.76 -56.53 48.51
CA LEU A 12 7.40 -55.89 49.79
C LEU A 12 8.09 -54.52 49.83
N ALA A 13 7.47 -53.55 50.50
CA ALA A 13 7.67 -52.13 50.20
C ALA A 13 7.89 -51.26 51.45
N ALA A 14 8.22 -50.00 51.16
CA ALA A 14 8.18 -48.82 52.04
C ALA A 14 9.41 -48.56 52.94
N VAL A 15 9.54 -47.27 53.26
CA VAL A 15 10.60 -46.59 54.03
C VAL A 15 11.99 -46.64 53.37
N GLY A 16 12.60 -45.54 52.93
CA GLY A 16 12.15 -44.14 52.87
C GLY A 16 13.24 -43.19 53.34
N LEU A 17 13.91 -42.52 52.40
CA LEU A 17 14.88 -41.46 52.71
C LEU A 17 14.60 -40.24 51.83
N THR A 18 14.29 -39.10 52.46
CA THR A 18 14.08 -37.82 51.79
C THR A 18 15.42 -37.13 51.53
N LEU A 19 15.69 -36.79 50.27
CA LEU A 19 16.73 -35.83 49.89
C LEU A 19 16.03 -34.60 49.27
N LEU A 20 16.22 -33.44 49.89
CA LEU A 20 15.65 -32.17 49.44
C LEU A 20 16.43 -31.64 48.23
N GLY A 21 16.04 -32.08 47.04
CA GLY A 21 16.36 -31.38 45.80
C GLY A 21 15.53 -30.10 45.73
N VAL A 22 16.14 -28.95 45.97
CA VAL A 22 15.49 -27.64 45.74
C VAL A 22 15.45 -27.38 44.23
N ALA A 23 14.49 -28.03 43.57
CA ALA A 23 14.17 -27.75 42.18
C ALA A 23 13.54 -26.35 42.11
N GLY A 24 14.32 -25.36 41.73
CA GLY A 24 13.82 -24.03 41.42
C GLY A 24 12.92 -24.10 40.19
N CYS A 25 11.61 -24.22 40.41
CA CYS A 25 10.62 -23.93 39.38
C CYS A 25 10.70 -22.44 39.06
N ALA A 26 11.55 -22.09 38.09
CA ALA A 26 11.33 -20.87 37.33
C ALA A 26 9.90 -20.94 36.76
N PRO A 27 9.07 -19.90 36.90
CA PRO A 27 7.85 -19.85 36.13
C PRO A 27 8.25 -19.89 34.65
N THR A 28 7.78 -20.91 33.93
CA THR A 28 7.69 -20.80 32.48
C THR A 28 6.57 -19.81 32.24
N ASP A 29 6.92 -18.55 31.99
CA ASP A 29 5.96 -17.55 31.56
C ASP A 29 5.16 -18.12 30.37
N PRO A 30 3.83 -17.92 30.34
CA PRO A 30 3.06 -18.30 29.16
C PRO A 30 3.65 -17.58 27.93
N PRO A 31 3.65 -18.21 26.74
CA PRO A 31 4.01 -17.50 25.52
C PRO A 31 3.13 -16.24 25.42
N PRO A 32 3.68 -15.08 25.03
CA PRO A 32 3.02 -13.79 25.24
C PRO A 32 1.69 -13.72 24.49
N THR A 33 0.59 -13.90 25.22
CA THR A 33 -0.77 -13.65 24.74
C THR A 33 -1.05 -12.15 24.73
N SER A 34 -0.30 -11.42 23.91
CA SER A 34 -0.66 -10.08 23.46
C SER A 34 -1.77 -10.22 22.40
N THR A 35 -3.02 -10.25 22.85
CA THR A 35 -4.17 -10.42 21.97
C THR A 35 -4.58 -9.08 21.35
N ARG A 36 -4.10 -8.84 20.13
CA ARG A 36 -4.59 -7.83 19.16
C ARG A 36 -5.05 -6.47 19.75
N THR A 37 -4.18 -5.47 19.75
CA THR A 37 -4.58 -4.05 19.68
C THR A 37 -5.05 -3.74 18.26
N PHE A 38 -6.33 -4.00 18.02
CA PHE A 38 -7.06 -3.56 16.83
C PHE A 38 -8.41 -3.02 17.32
N ASP A 39 -8.46 -1.70 17.52
CA ASP A 39 -9.38 -1.11 18.50
C ASP A 39 -10.75 -0.71 17.93
N GLY A 40 -11.07 -1.09 16.69
CA GLY A 40 -12.39 -0.83 16.11
C GLY A 40 -12.72 -1.57 14.82
N TYR A 41 -13.30 -2.78 14.91
CA TYR A 41 -14.01 -3.37 13.77
C TYR A 41 -15.09 -2.43 13.18
N PRO A 42 -15.92 -1.72 13.99
CA PRO A 42 -16.91 -0.78 13.45
C PRO A 42 -16.34 0.39 12.63
N VAL A 43 -15.07 0.77 12.86
CA VAL A 43 -14.40 1.79 12.03
C VAL A 43 -14.17 1.26 10.62
N LEU A 44 -13.94 -0.05 10.46
CA LEU A 44 -13.79 -0.71 9.17
C LEU A 44 -15.08 -1.33 8.61
N ASP A 45 -16.25 -1.02 9.18
CA ASP A 45 -17.54 -1.43 8.59
C ASP A 45 -17.73 -0.90 7.15
N PRO A 46 -17.38 0.37 6.81
CA PRO A 46 -17.45 0.86 5.41
C PRO A 46 -16.52 0.09 4.47
N TRP A 47 -15.30 -0.21 4.92
CA TRP A 47 -14.35 -1.04 4.17
C TRP A 47 -14.87 -2.47 3.97
N THR A 48 -15.46 -3.06 5.00
CA THR A 48 -16.07 -4.40 4.93
C THR A 48 -17.26 -4.41 3.96
N GLN A 49 -18.07 -3.35 3.94
CA GLN A 49 -19.14 -3.17 2.97
C GLN A 49 -18.60 -3.06 1.53
N ALA A 50 -17.54 -2.28 1.29
CA ALA A 50 -16.88 -2.21 -0.02
C ALA A 50 -16.34 -3.59 -0.45
N MET A 51 -15.69 -4.34 0.45
CA MET A 51 -15.24 -5.70 0.17
C MET A 51 -16.37 -6.67 -0.20
N HIS A 52 -17.58 -6.48 0.36
CA HIS A 52 -18.76 -7.27 -0.02
C HIS A 52 -19.34 -6.80 -1.37
N GLY A 53 -19.30 -5.49 -1.66
CA GLY A 53 -19.67 -4.90 -2.95
C GLY A 53 -18.69 -5.21 -4.10
N ALA A 54 -17.48 -5.71 -3.80
CA ALA A 54 -16.37 -5.93 -4.72
C ALA A 54 -16.63 -6.89 -5.91
N GLY A 55 -17.84 -7.43 -6.03
CA GLY A 55 -18.31 -8.14 -7.22
C GLY A 55 -18.83 -7.22 -8.34
N GLU A 56 -19.43 -6.09 -7.95
CA GLU A 56 -20.15 -5.14 -8.80
C GLU A 56 -19.35 -3.85 -9.02
N ASP A 57 -18.78 -3.28 -7.96
CA ASP A 57 -17.88 -2.12 -7.98
C ASP A 57 -16.45 -2.49 -7.52
N ALA A 58 -15.47 -1.60 -7.71
CA ALA A 58 -14.11 -1.75 -7.19
C ALA A 58 -14.05 -1.45 -5.69
N ALA A 59 -13.18 -2.15 -4.95
CA ALA A 59 -12.97 -1.91 -3.51
C ALA A 59 -11.49 -1.58 -3.22
N ASN A 60 -11.17 -0.30 -3.04
CA ASN A 60 -9.82 0.24 -3.11
C ASN A 60 -9.19 0.46 -1.73
N ILE A 61 -8.10 -0.26 -1.44
CA ILE A 61 -7.11 0.20 -0.45
C ILE A 61 -6.12 1.12 -1.15
N VAL A 62 -5.79 2.27 -0.55
CA VAL A 62 -4.62 3.08 -0.93
C VAL A 62 -3.58 3.01 0.18
N VAL A 63 -2.34 2.64 -0.15
CA VAL A 63 -1.22 2.53 0.79
C VAL A 63 -0.33 3.76 0.70
N LEU A 64 -0.42 4.65 1.69
CA LEU A 64 0.37 5.87 1.82
C LEU A 64 1.63 5.58 2.67
N GLY A 65 2.52 4.71 2.16
CA GLY A 65 3.60 4.10 2.94
C GLY A 65 5.03 4.55 2.64
N ASP A 66 6.01 3.83 3.19
CA ASP A 66 7.45 4.06 3.03
C ASP A 66 8.18 2.94 2.22
N SER A 67 9.49 2.76 2.39
CA SER A 67 10.30 1.70 1.73
C SER A 67 9.85 0.28 2.06
N VAL A 68 9.31 0.06 3.26
CA VAL A 68 8.73 -1.23 3.67
C VAL A 68 7.48 -1.53 2.82
N SER A 69 6.76 -0.49 2.39
CA SER A 69 5.55 -0.56 1.57
C SER A 69 5.83 -0.65 0.08
N GLU A 70 6.86 0.06 -0.42
CA GLU A 70 7.33 -0.13 -1.79
C GLU A 70 7.91 -1.54 -2.03
N GLY A 71 8.45 -2.18 -1.00
CA GLY A 71 9.00 -3.54 -1.10
C GLY A 71 10.52 -3.60 -1.25
N THR A 72 11.25 -2.67 -0.61
CA THR A 72 12.70 -2.81 -0.42
C THR A 72 13.02 -4.20 0.13
N GLY A 73 13.93 -4.92 -0.55
CA GLY A 73 14.29 -6.32 -0.23
C GLY A 73 13.59 -7.39 -1.08
N VAL A 74 12.55 -7.05 -1.84
CA VAL A 74 11.85 -7.96 -2.77
C VAL A 74 11.62 -7.34 -4.15
N ALA A 75 12.46 -6.39 -4.57
CA ALA A 75 12.27 -5.62 -5.80
C ALA A 75 12.34 -6.46 -7.10
N ASP A 76 13.14 -7.54 -7.14
CA ASP A 76 13.13 -8.54 -8.23
C ASP A 76 11.93 -9.53 -8.17
N HIS A 77 11.13 -9.46 -7.11
CA HIS A 77 10.11 -10.46 -6.72
C HIS A 77 8.86 -9.81 -6.11
N VAL A 78 8.40 -8.70 -6.72
CA VAL A 78 7.29 -7.86 -6.23
C VAL A 78 6.00 -8.63 -5.96
N GLU A 79 5.75 -9.77 -6.61
CA GLU A 79 4.60 -10.64 -6.31
C GLU A 79 4.62 -11.23 -4.88
N ASN A 80 5.75 -11.12 -4.18
CA ASN A 80 5.95 -11.51 -2.78
C ASN A 80 5.96 -10.32 -1.81
N ARG A 81 5.89 -9.07 -2.29
CA ARG A 81 5.70 -7.86 -1.49
C ARG A 81 4.38 -7.93 -0.72
N TRP A 82 4.34 -7.35 0.48
CA TRP A 82 3.16 -7.48 1.33
C TRP A 82 1.91 -6.83 0.72
N VAL A 83 2.05 -5.76 -0.07
CA VAL A 83 0.98 -5.08 -0.81
C VAL A 83 0.29 -6.04 -1.81
N ASP A 84 1.08 -6.61 -2.74
CA ASP A 84 0.60 -7.57 -3.74
C ASP A 84 0.10 -8.89 -3.13
N ARG A 85 0.68 -9.28 -1.98
CA ARG A 85 0.17 -10.40 -1.17
C ARG A 85 -1.16 -10.06 -0.49
N LEU A 86 -1.33 -8.86 0.06
CA LEU A 86 -2.55 -8.41 0.73
C LEU A 86 -3.72 -8.38 -0.26
N GLN A 87 -3.54 -7.75 -1.44
CA GLN A 87 -4.57 -7.74 -2.49
C GLN A 87 -5.03 -9.16 -2.84
N ARG A 88 -4.06 -10.05 -3.10
CA ARG A 88 -4.30 -11.45 -3.43
C ARG A 88 -4.99 -12.21 -2.29
N GLY A 89 -4.58 -11.96 -1.04
CA GLY A 89 -5.16 -12.54 0.16
C GLY A 89 -6.62 -12.13 0.36
N LEU A 90 -6.91 -10.83 0.29
CA LEU A 90 -8.25 -10.28 0.42
C LEU A 90 -9.17 -10.79 -0.70
N ARG A 91 -8.72 -10.76 -1.97
CA ARG A 91 -9.46 -11.38 -3.10
C ARG A 91 -9.75 -12.87 -2.86
N THR A 92 -8.81 -13.60 -2.25
CA THR A 92 -8.99 -15.02 -1.90
C THR A 92 -9.95 -15.22 -0.73
N ARG A 93 -10.04 -14.26 0.21
CA ARG A 93 -10.96 -14.29 1.35
C ARG A 93 -12.41 -13.95 0.95
N VAL A 94 -12.63 -12.96 0.09
CA VAL A 94 -13.97 -12.64 -0.45
C VAL A 94 -14.44 -13.72 -1.43
N GLY A 95 -13.54 -14.27 -2.24
CA GLY A 95 -13.87 -15.34 -3.19
C GLY A 95 -14.64 -14.87 -4.43
N THR A 96 -14.68 -13.55 -4.69
CA THR A 96 -15.38 -12.94 -5.83
C THR A 96 -15.01 -13.61 -7.17
N PRO A 97 -16.00 -14.06 -7.98
CA PRO A 97 -15.75 -14.69 -9.27
C PRO A 97 -14.92 -13.85 -10.24
N ASP A 98 -14.01 -14.54 -10.93
CA ASP A 98 -13.06 -14.04 -11.93
C ASP A 98 -11.99 -13.04 -11.43
N CYS A 99 -11.98 -12.67 -10.15
CA CYS A 99 -10.95 -11.80 -9.59
C CYS A 99 -9.55 -12.51 -9.56
N PRO A 100 -8.48 -11.88 -10.09
CA PRO A 100 -7.14 -12.46 -10.07
C PRO A 100 -6.59 -12.72 -8.64
N THR A 101 -6.45 -14.00 -8.28
CA THR A 101 -5.95 -14.50 -6.98
C THR A 101 -4.58 -15.21 -7.05
N ARG A 102 -3.89 -15.14 -8.19
CA ARG A 102 -2.54 -15.72 -8.36
C ARG A 102 -1.46 -14.63 -8.34
N PRO A 103 -0.24 -14.91 -7.83
CA PRO A 103 0.89 -14.00 -7.99
C PRO A 103 1.18 -13.80 -9.48
N ALA A 104 1.41 -12.57 -9.91
CA ALA A 104 1.54 -12.22 -11.33
C ALA A 104 2.39 -10.95 -11.56
N GLY A 105 3.45 -10.73 -10.77
CA GLY A 105 4.18 -9.45 -10.72
C GLY A 105 3.42 -8.37 -9.92
N TYR A 106 3.72 -7.10 -10.22
CA TYR A 106 3.12 -5.89 -9.62
C TYR A 106 1.68 -5.69 -10.13
N HIS A 107 0.74 -5.38 -9.23
CA HIS A 107 -0.63 -4.93 -9.54
C HIS A 107 -1.00 -3.77 -8.62
N GLY A 108 -1.67 -2.76 -9.16
CA GLY A 108 -1.98 -1.50 -8.48
C GLY A 108 -1.40 -0.30 -9.24
N THR A 109 -1.55 0.88 -8.67
CA THR A 109 -1.07 2.14 -9.26
C THR A 109 0.44 2.17 -9.34
N SER A 110 1.00 1.95 -10.53
CA SER A 110 2.43 2.06 -10.69
C SER A 110 2.85 3.51 -10.62
N SER A 111 3.76 3.76 -9.67
CA SER A 111 4.71 4.86 -9.71
C SER A 111 5.22 5.12 -11.13
N VAL A 112 5.53 6.38 -11.44
CA VAL A 112 6.58 6.67 -12.41
C VAL A 112 7.92 6.37 -11.73
N VAL A 113 8.41 5.15 -11.99
CA VAL A 113 9.46 4.47 -11.19
C VAL A 113 10.83 5.14 -11.31
N PRO A 114 11.50 5.33 -10.17
CA PRO A 114 12.90 4.97 -9.98
C PRO A 114 13.03 3.84 -8.93
N ALA A 115 13.98 2.91 -9.00
CA ALA A 115 14.82 2.51 -10.15
C ALA A 115 15.29 1.03 -10.05
N ASP A 116 14.62 0.25 -9.19
CA ASP A 116 15.04 -1.06 -8.69
C ASP A 116 13.95 -2.15 -8.80
N TYR A 117 12.68 -1.78 -9.04
CA TYR A 117 11.56 -2.71 -9.15
C TYR A 117 11.48 -3.41 -10.52
N ARG A 118 11.51 -4.75 -10.51
CA ARG A 118 11.51 -5.58 -11.72
C ARG A 118 10.33 -6.53 -11.77
N ALA A 119 9.14 -5.96 -12.02
CA ALA A 119 7.94 -6.75 -12.23
C ALA A 119 7.88 -7.36 -13.64
N ALA A 120 7.53 -8.64 -13.74
CA ALA A 120 7.27 -9.27 -15.04
C ALA A 120 6.00 -8.72 -15.74
N SER A 121 5.01 -8.25 -14.97
CA SER A 121 3.78 -7.61 -15.45
C SER A 121 3.97 -6.16 -15.89
N LEU A 122 5.02 -5.50 -15.40
CA LEU A 122 5.32 -4.09 -15.61
C LEU A 122 6.82 -3.83 -15.32
N PRO A 123 7.72 -4.04 -16.29
CA PRO A 123 9.12 -3.65 -16.14
C PRO A 123 9.29 -2.14 -16.12
N ASP A 124 10.49 -1.69 -15.71
CA ASP A 124 10.90 -0.28 -15.68
C ASP A 124 10.47 0.49 -16.94
N PRO A 125 9.87 1.68 -16.80
CA PRO A 125 9.53 2.52 -17.94
C PRO A 125 10.76 2.98 -18.72
N VAL A 126 10.70 2.89 -20.05
CA VAL A 126 11.72 3.45 -20.94
C VAL A 126 11.34 4.89 -21.28
N THR A 127 12.18 5.84 -20.86
CA THR A 127 12.03 7.28 -21.14
C THR A 127 12.88 7.72 -22.34
N GLN A 128 12.42 8.74 -23.06
CA GLN A 128 13.16 9.36 -24.18
C GLN A 128 12.96 10.88 -24.18
N GLY A 129 13.99 11.62 -24.61
CA GLY A 129 13.96 13.09 -24.64
C GLY A 129 14.26 13.74 -23.28
N GLU A 130 13.79 14.97 -23.09
CA GLU A 130 13.93 15.74 -21.85
C GLU A 130 12.90 15.28 -20.81
N VAL A 131 13.35 14.63 -19.73
CA VAL A 131 12.49 14.03 -18.71
C VAL A 131 13.04 14.33 -17.31
N THR A 132 12.21 14.96 -16.47
CA THR A 132 12.59 15.46 -15.14
C THR A 132 11.67 14.87 -14.06
N PRO A 133 12.20 14.12 -13.07
CA PRO A 133 11.41 13.65 -11.92
C PRO A 133 10.92 14.78 -11.02
N LEU A 134 9.70 14.63 -10.48
CA LEU A 134 9.08 15.50 -9.50
C LEU A 134 8.70 14.69 -8.26
N THR A 135 8.89 15.28 -7.07
CA THR A 135 8.77 14.59 -5.76
C THR A 135 7.59 15.06 -4.89
N GLU A 136 6.66 15.83 -5.47
CA GLU A 136 5.63 16.59 -4.73
C GLU A 136 4.20 16.41 -5.26
N VAL A 137 4.04 15.67 -6.35
CA VAL A 137 2.76 15.49 -7.08
C VAL A 137 2.68 14.04 -7.58
N GLY A 138 1.48 13.54 -7.83
CA GLY A 138 1.21 12.13 -8.15
C GLY A 138 1.18 11.22 -6.91
N PRO A 139 0.58 10.01 -7.01
CA PRO A 139 0.66 8.99 -5.96
C PRO A 139 2.12 8.67 -5.60
N GLY A 140 2.40 8.44 -4.31
CA GLY A 140 3.77 8.27 -3.84
C GLY A 140 4.63 9.54 -3.87
N GLY A 141 4.04 10.69 -4.23
CA GLY A 141 4.77 11.93 -4.45
C GLY A 141 5.78 11.75 -5.58
N ARG A 142 5.31 11.24 -6.72
CA ARG A 142 6.09 10.89 -7.92
C ARG A 142 5.39 11.38 -9.17
N ALA A 143 6.12 12.10 -10.00
CA ALA A 143 5.76 12.30 -11.38
C ALA A 143 7.00 12.41 -12.27
N LEU A 144 6.82 12.22 -13.58
CA LEU A 144 7.77 12.69 -14.57
C LEU A 144 7.18 13.88 -15.32
N GLN A 145 7.96 14.96 -15.37
CA GLN A 145 7.74 16.05 -16.29
C GLN A 145 8.41 15.73 -17.63
N LEU A 146 7.62 15.72 -18.71
CA LEU A 146 8.08 15.50 -20.08
C LEU A 146 8.21 16.85 -20.78
N GLY A 147 9.40 17.19 -21.27
CA GLY A 147 9.61 18.29 -22.21
C GLY A 147 8.97 18.00 -23.59
N PRO A 148 8.77 18.99 -24.46
CA PRO A 148 8.16 18.78 -25.78
C PRO A 148 8.89 17.72 -26.62
N GLY A 149 8.14 16.75 -27.14
CA GLY A 149 8.67 15.58 -27.87
C GLY A 149 9.25 14.46 -26.99
N ALA A 150 9.36 14.65 -25.67
CA ALA A 150 9.78 13.62 -24.74
C ALA A 150 8.64 12.62 -24.43
N SER A 151 9.00 11.39 -24.07
CA SER A 151 8.06 10.31 -23.83
C SER A 151 8.48 9.35 -22.72
N ILE A 152 7.51 8.58 -22.25
CA ILE A 152 7.65 7.42 -21.36
C ILE A 152 6.89 6.24 -21.97
N THR A 153 7.50 5.05 -21.96
CA THR A 153 6.93 3.81 -22.49
C THR A 153 6.97 2.71 -21.43
N TRP A 154 5.82 2.16 -21.07
CA TRP A 154 5.70 0.94 -20.26
C TRP A 154 5.39 -0.29 -21.12
N GLN A 155 5.52 -1.45 -20.49
CA GLN A 155 5.34 -2.77 -21.10
C GLN A 155 4.46 -3.64 -20.19
N VAL A 156 3.14 -3.56 -20.36
CA VAL A 156 2.15 -4.10 -19.42
C VAL A 156 1.64 -5.48 -19.86
N ASP A 157 1.45 -6.42 -18.93
CA ASP A 157 0.60 -7.61 -19.14
C ASP A 157 -0.79 -7.33 -18.53
N ALA A 158 -1.70 -6.82 -19.36
CA ALA A 158 -2.95 -6.18 -18.94
C ALA A 158 -4.06 -6.31 -20.01
N ARG A 159 -5.32 -6.20 -19.59
CA ARG A 159 -6.49 -6.09 -20.46
C ARG A 159 -7.00 -4.65 -20.64
N SER A 160 -6.64 -3.76 -19.73
CA SER A 160 -6.88 -2.33 -19.80
C SER A 160 -5.86 -1.60 -18.92
N VAL A 161 -5.61 -0.33 -19.19
CA VAL A 161 -4.73 0.53 -18.39
C VAL A 161 -5.36 1.88 -18.13
N ASP A 162 -4.99 2.47 -17.00
CA ASP A 162 -5.26 3.87 -16.70
C ASP A 162 -3.92 4.61 -16.57
N VAL A 163 -3.84 5.83 -17.06
CA VAL A 163 -2.64 6.68 -17.05
C VAL A 163 -2.97 7.95 -16.30
N GLY A 164 -2.34 8.13 -15.14
CA GLY A 164 -2.41 9.37 -14.39
C GLY A 164 -1.56 10.46 -15.04
N TYR A 165 -2.13 11.65 -15.16
CA TYR A 165 -1.45 12.86 -15.61
C TYR A 165 -1.94 14.06 -14.80
N ARG A 166 -1.16 15.14 -14.76
CA ARG A 166 -1.49 16.33 -13.96
C ARG A 166 -1.70 17.56 -14.83
N THR A 167 -2.86 18.19 -14.71
CA THR A 167 -3.17 19.47 -15.37
C THR A 167 -2.36 20.61 -14.73
N ARG A 168 -2.17 21.73 -15.44
CA ARG A 168 -1.44 22.91 -14.94
C ARG A 168 -1.68 24.13 -15.85
N PRO A 169 -1.56 25.39 -15.39
CA PRO A 169 -1.82 26.57 -16.23
C PRO A 169 -0.91 26.71 -17.46
N ASP A 170 0.28 26.13 -17.41
CA ASP A 170 1.33 26.09 -18.44
C ASP A 170 1.36 24.79 -19.25
N GLY A 171 0.41 23.88 -19.01
CA GLY A 171 0.44 22.50 -19.50
C GLY A 171 0.41 22.34 -21.01
N GLY A 172 1.26 21.44 -21.50
CA GLY A 172 1.34 21.04 -22.90
C GLY A 172 0.27 20.03 -23.32
N THR A 173 0.43 19.48 -24.52
CA THR A 173 -0.46 18.46 -25.09
C THR A 173 0.08 17.07 -24.80
N LEU A 174 -0.66 16.27 -24.04
CA LEU A 174 -0.37 14.85 -23.81
C LEU A 174 -0.98 14.01 -24.93
N ARG A 175 -0.27 12.97 -25.38
CA ARG A 175 -0.79 11.93 -26.29
C ARG A 175 -0.50 10.56 -25.70
N VAL A 176 -1.48 9.65 -25.74
CA VAL A 176 -1.29 8.23 -25.40
C VAL A 176 -1.41 7.36 -26.65
N GLU A 177 -0.49 6.42 -26.78
CA GLU A 177 -0.43 5.42 -27.85
C GLU A 177 -0.33 4.03 -27.20
N VAL A 178 -1.10 3.06 -27.69
CA VAL A 178 -1.00 1.66 -27.27
C VAL A 178 -0.65 0.80 -28.48
N ASP A 179 0.40 -0.03 -28.35
CA ASP A 179 0.99 -0.83 -29.42
C ASP A 179 1.35 -0.01 -30.69
N GLY A 180 1.69 1.28 -30.49
CA GLY A 180 1.98 2.24 -31.56
C GLY A 180 0.75 2.84 -32.25
N VAL A 181 -0.46 2.52 -31.79
CA VAL A 181 -1.73 3.09 -32.27
C VAL A 181 -2.17 4.21 -31.32
N ALA A 182 -2.38 5.42 -31.84
CA ALA A 182 -2.90 6.54 -31.06
C ALA A 182 -4.34 6.27 -30.60
N SER A 183 -4.65 6.53 -29.33
CA SER A 183 -5.96 6.27 -28.75
C SER A 183 -7.08 7.06 -29.45
N THR A 184 -8.17 6.37 -29.80
CA THR A 184 -9.29 6.97 -30.54
C THR A 184 -10.29 7.69 -29.64
N PRO A 185 -10.87 8.82 -30.07
CA PRO A 185 -10.48 9.63 -31.22
C PRO A 185 -9.15 10.36 -30.93
N ALA A 186 -8.16 10.24 -31.83
CA ALA A 186 -6.75 10.66 -31.70
C ALA A 186 -6.47 11.73 -30.63
N LEU A 187 -6.34 11.31 -29.36
CA LEU A 187 -6.58 12.21 -28.23
C LEU A 187 -5.31 12.97 -27.81
N ALA A 188 -5.10 14.08 -28.51
CA ALA A 188 -4.25 15.19 -28.09
C ALA A 188 -4.89 15.90 -26.87
N ILE A 189 -4.63 15.38 -25.68
CA ILE A 189 -5.18 15.83 -24.39
C ILE A 189 -4.50 17.14 -23.96
N PRO A 190 -5.20 18.28 -23.91
CA PRO A 190 -4.62 19.53 -23.41
C PRO A 190 -4.50 19.44 -21.88
N THR A 191 -3.28 19.50 -21.34
CA THR A 191 -3.05 19.57 -19.89
C THR A 191 -3.09 21.01 -19.35
N GLY A 192 -3.16 21.99 -20.25
CA GLY A 192 -3.25 23.43 -19.94
C GLY A 192 -4.60 23.87 -19.37
N THR A 193 -4.64 24.40 -18.15
CA THR A 193 -5.87 24.93 -17.52
C THR A 193 -6.23 26.37 -17.92
N ARG A 194 -5.51 26.98 -18.88
CA ARG A 194 -5.81 28.31 -19.42
C ARG A 194 -6.81 28.24 -20.58
N THR A 195 -7.99 28.82 -20.39
CA THR A 195 -8.89 29.19 -21.50
C THR A 195 -8.21 30.26 -22.38
N SER A 196 -7.88 29.93 -23.62
CA SER A 196 -7.20 30.83 -24.56
C SER A 196 -8.16 31.79 -25.27
N GLY A 197 -8.25 33.02 -24.76
CA GLY A 197 -8.78 34.18 -25.49
C GLY A 197 -10.14 34.72 -25.03
N PRO A 198 -10.46 35.99 -25.34
CA PRO A 198 -11.77 36.57 -25.10
C PRO A 198 -12.81 36.07 -26.11
N SER A 199 -14.08 36.12 -25.74
CA SER A 199 -15.25 35.88 -26.61
C SER A 199 -15.57 34.42 -26.98
N ALA A 200 -15.45 33.48 -26.03
CA ALA A 200 -16.12 32.17 -26.10
C ALA A 200 -17.19 32.05 -24.99
N PRO A 201 -18.46 31.70 -25.30
CA PRO A 201 -19.46 31.36 -24.28
C PRO A 201 -19.09 30.05 -23.58
N ALA A 202 -19.42 29.92 -22.30
CA ALA A 202 -19.23 28.66 -21.57
C ALA A 202 -20.25 27.61 -22.03
N THR A 203 -19.78 26.55 -22.69
CA THR A 203 -20.50 25.28 -22.79
C THR A 203 -20.35 24.48 -21.49
N GLU A 204 -21.35 23.67 -21.16
CA GLU A 204 -21.27 22.74 -20.04
C GLU A 204 -20.10 21.75 -20.23
N GLY A 205 -19.47 21.34 -19.13
CA GLY A 205 -18.24 20.51 -19.14
C GLY A 205 -16.92 21.28 -19.07
N ALA A 206 -16.93 22.61 -18.86
CA ALA A 206 -15.72 23.39 -18.65
C ALA A 206 -14.96 22.96 -17.36
N LEU A 207 -13.70 22.53 -17.50
CA LEU A 207 -12.84 22.11 -16.38
C LEU A 207 -12.61 23.26 -15.36
N PRO A 208 -12.41 22.95 -14.06
CA PRO A 208 -12.37 23.97 -13.02
C PRO A 208 -11.20 24.96 -13.13
N ARG A 209 -11.44 26.20 -12.68
CA ARG A 209 -10.38 27.17 -12.40
C ARG A 209 -9.74 26.86 -11.04
N GLY A 210 -8.80 25.93 -11.01
CA GLY A 210 -8.01 25.60 -9.83
C GLY A 210 -6.49 25.71 -10.07
N PRO A 211 -5.68 25.44 -9.03
CA PRO A 211 -4.34 24.90 -9.25
C PRO A 211 -4.45 23.58 -10.04
N GLY A 212 -3.33 23.13 -10.61
CA GLY A 212 -3.29 21.85 -11.33
C GLY A 212 -3.76 20.67 -10.46
N GLU A 213 -4.38 19.66 -11.07
CA GLU A 213 -4.95 18.48 -10.39
C GLU A 213 -4.56 17.21 -11.15
N ARG A 214 -4.45 16.06 -10.47
CA ARG A 214 -4.35 14.77 -11.15
C ARG A 214 -5.67 14.44 -11.87
N ARG A 215 -5.54 13.93 -13.08
CA ARG A 215 -6.58 13.41 -13.97
C ARG A 215 -6.10 12.07 -14.53
N VAL A 216 -7.04 11.27 -15.02
CA VAL A 216 -6.76 9.94 -15.56
C VAL A 216 -7.22 9.86 -17.01
N TRP A 217 -6.41 9.26 -17.86
CA TRP A 217 -6.85 8.72 -19.15
C TRP A 217 -6.98 7.20 -19.02
N SER A 218 -8.14 6.65 -19.37
CA SER A 218 -8.42 5.22 -19.27
C SER A 218 -8.49 4.60 -20.67
N SER A 219 -7.82 3.48 -20.89
CA SER A 219 -7.87 2.76 -22.17
C SER A 219 -9.21 2.04 -22.37
N GLU A 220 -9.56 1.83 -23.64
CA GLU A 220 -10.47 0.76 -24.06
C GLU A 220 -9.86 -0.63 -23.72
N GLY A 221 -10.61 -1.70 -23.96
CA GLY A 221 -10.14 -3.08 -23.76
C GLY A 221 -9.05 -3.46 -24.78
N LEU A 222 -7.84 -3.72 -24.29
CA LEU A 222 -6.64 -4.03 -25.09
C LEU A 222 -6.63 -5.46 -25.64
N GLY A 223 -7.46 -6.34 -25.08
CA GLY A 223 -7.48 -7.77 -25.40
C GLY A 223 -6.79 -8.59 -24.31
N SER A 224 -5.87 -9.48 -24.69
CA SER A 224 -5.10 -10.30 -23.75
C SER A 224 -3.67 -10.50 -24.22
N GLY A 225 -2.72 -10.01 -23.43
CA GLY A 225 -1.30 -10.22 -23.66
C GLY A 225 -0.48 -9.04 -23.13
N ARG A 226 0.71 -8.88 -23.71
CA ARG A 226 1.62 -7.81 -23.37
C ARG A 226 1.49 -6.66 -24.36
N HIS A 227 1.26 -5.45 -23.84
CA HIS A 227 1.02 -4.23 -24.60
C HIS A 227 2.08 -3.17 -24.30
N ALA A 228 2.45 -2.40 -25.33
CA ALA A 228 3.32 -1.23 -25.20
C ALA A 228 2.45 0.01 -24.98
N VAL A 229 2.58 0.68 -23.83
CA VAL A 229 1.82 1.91 -23.53
C VAL A 229 2.77 3.09 -23.51
N THR A 230 2.62 4.01 -24.45
CA THR A 230 3.51 5.17 -24.62
C THR A 230 2.75 6.46 -24.37
N VAL A 231 3.29 7.32 -23.50
CA VAL A 231 2.81 8.68 -23.28
C VAL A 231 3.86 9.66 -23.77
N THR A 232 3.44 10.60 -24.64
CA THR A 232 4.33 11.59 -25.26
C THR A 232 3.82 13.00 -25.02
N ASN A 233 4.73 13.96 -24.76
CA ASN A 233 4.41 15.38 -24.86
C ASN A 233 4.36 15.78 -26.34
N ALA A 234 3.16 15.75 -26.92
CA ALA A 234 2.87 16.10 -28.31
C ALA A 234 2.61 17.61 -28.51
N SER A 235 3.18 18.48 -27.67
CA SER A 235 3.13 19.94 -27.87
C SER A 235 3.82 20.38 -29.16
N GLU A 236 3.35 21.48 -29.75
CA GLU A 236 3.87 22.01 -31.02
C GLU A 236 5.38 22.32 -31.00
N THR A 237 6.04 22.12 -32.14
CA THR A 237 7.47 22.40 -32.33
C THR A 237 7.81 23.86 -31.99
N GLY A 238 8.68 24.07 -31.00
CA GLY A 238 9.04 25.41 -30.49
C GLY A 238 8.23 25.87 -29.28
N SER A 239 7.23 25.09 -28.85
CA SER A 239 6.65 25.21 -27.51
C SER A 239 7.70 24.88 -26.43
N GLN A 240 7.41 25.30 -25.19
CA GLN A 240 8.11 24.91 -23.97
C GLN A 240 7.13 24.35 -22.92
N ALA A 241 5.89 24.05 -23.32
CA ALA A 241 4.82 23.61 -22.44
C ALA A 241 5.06 22.17 -21.95
N PRO A 242 5.26 21.93 -20.64
CA PRO A 242 5.53 20.60 -20.13
C PRO A 242 4.25 19.77 -19.98
N VAL A 243 4.38 18.45 -20.11
CA VAL A 243 3.35 17.48 -19.69
C VAL A 243 3.82 16.83 -18.40
N THR A 244 2.91 16.49 -17.49
CA THR A 244 3.24 15.78 -16.24
C THR A 244 2.46 14.48 -16.18
N VAL A 245 3.18 13.38 -16.10
CA VAL A 245 2.65 12.01 -15.98
C VAL A 245 2.91 11.54 -14.55
N THR A 246 1.92 10.97 -13.88
CA THR A 246 1.97 10.63 -12.44
C THR A 246 1.99 9.14 -12.15
N ASP A 247 1.38 8.32 -13.01
CA ASP A 247 1.24 6.87 -12.78
C ASP A 247 0.72 6.12 -14.03
N ILE A 248 0.83 4.79 -14.01
CA ILE A 248 0.03 3.89 -14.85
C ILE A 248 -0.54 2.76 -13.99
N THR A 249 -1.81 2.40 -14.16
CA THR A 249 -2.48 1.31 -13.42
C THR A 249 -2.91 0.22 -14.40
N PRO A 250 -2.26 -0.95 -14.42
CA PRO A 250 -2.64 -2.07 -15.28
C PRO A 250 -3.70 -2.97 -14.63
N TYR A 251 -4.77 -3.26 -15.36
CA TYR A 251 -5.87 -4.12 -14.93
C TYR A 251 -5.99 -5.37 -15.81
N ARG A 252 -6.56 -6.45 -15.30
CA ARG A 252 -6.69 -7.77 -15.95
C ARG A 252 -8.14 -8.16 -16.30
N GLY A 253 -9.01 -7.16 -16.45
CA GLY A 253 -10.46 -7.33 -16.57
C GLY A 253 -11.20 -7.04 -15.25
N ASP A 254 -10.49 -6.43 -14.30
CA ASP A 254 -10.89 -6.07 -12.95
C ASP A 254 -10.65 -4.57 -12.69
N ARG A 255 -10.85 -3.68 -13.68
CA ARG A 255 -10.75 -2.22 -13.45
C ARG A 255 -11.81 -1.78 -12.45
N ASP A 256 -13.07 -2.02 -12.82
CA ASP A 256 -14.24 -1.47 -12.15
C ASP A 256 -14.84 -2.46 -11.13
N ARG A 257 -14.06 -3.46 -10.69
CA ARG A 257 -14.46 -4.51 -9.74
C ARG A 257 -13.26 -5.16 -9.04
N CYS A 258 -13.52 -6.03 -8.06
CA CYS A 258 -12.55 -6.68 -7.18
C CYS A 258 -11.90 -5.72 -6.16
N VAL A 259 -11.28 -6.31 -5.12
CA VAL A 259 -10.43 -5.58 -4.18
C VAL A 259 -9.14 -5.15 -4.86
N HIS A 260 -8.73 -3.90 -4.71
CA HIS A 260 -7.44 -3.38 -5.12
C HIS A 260 -6.61 -2.95 -3.91
N VAL A 261 -5.29 -3.04 -4.02
CA VAL A 261 -4.35 -2.42 -3.08
C VAL A 261 -3.38 -1.57 -3.88
N LEU A 262 -3.74 -0.29 -3.98
CA LEU A 262 -3.09 0.72 -4.78
C LEU A 262 -1.92 1.32 -3.99
N ASP A 263 -0.79 1.51 -4.65
CA ASP A 263 0.47 1.92 -4.03
C ASP A 263 0.71 3.42 -4.21
N ALA A 264 0.80 4.14 -3.09
CA ALA A 264 1.15 5.55 -3.00
C ALA A 264 2.33 5.76 -2.02
N SER A 265 3.26 4.79 -1.97
CA SER A 265 4.37 4.75 -1.01
C SER A 265 5.65 5.45 -1.49
N ARG A 266 6.58 5.79 -0.59
CA ARG A 266 7.94 6.22 -0.96
C ARG A 266 9.05 5.94 0.05
N ALA A 267 10.11 5.28 -0.41
CA ALA A 267 11.35 5.05 0.32
C ALA A 267 11.95 6.35 0.85
N GLY A 268 12.28 6.35 2.14
CA GLY A 268 12.78 7.54 2.83
C GLY A 268 11.74 8.65 3.08
N VAL A 269 10.44 8.44 2.80
CA VAL A 269 9.41 9.45 3.08
C VAL A 269 9.05 9.52 4.56
N GLU A 270 9.07 10.73 5.09
CA GLU A 270 8.53 11.10 6.39
C GLU A 270 7.03 11.37 6.25
N ALA A 271 6.19 10.96 7.21
CA ALA A 271 4.83 11.45 7.34
C ALA A 271 4.82 13.00 7.39
N ARG A 272 5.85 13.60 8.00
CA ARG A 272 6.10 15.05 8.02
C ARG A 272 6.29 15.67 6.63
N PHE A 273 6.86 14.95 5.67
CA PHE A 273 6.96 15.43 4.29
C PHE A 273 5.58 15.46 3.62
N ILE A 274 4.77 14.42 3.83
CA ILE A 274 3.44 14.30 3.23
C ILE A 274 2.49 15.36 3.78
N SER A 275 2.51 15.61 5.11
CA SER A 275 1.68 16.66 5.74
C SER A 275 2.07 18.08 5.33
N GLN A 276 3.28 18.27 4.81
CA GLN A 276 3.77 19.53 4.24
C GLN A 276 3.59 19.60 2.71
N THR A 277 3.10 18.54 2.07
CA THR A 277 2.95 18.42 0.61
C THR A 277 1.50 18.07 0.22
N PRO A 278 0.54 19.02 0.31
CA PRO A 278 -0.88 18.73 0.09
C PRO A 278 -1.20 18.13 -1.29
N THR A 279 -0.37 18.38 -2.31
CA THR A 279 -0.53 17.82 -3.66
C THR A 279 -0.16 16.35 -3.78
N TYR A 280 0.75 15.84 -2.95
CA TYR A 280 1.00 14.39 -2.85
C TYR A 280 -0.24 13.73 -2.22
N LEU A 281 -0.71 14.25 -1.08
CA LEU A 281 -1.90 13.72 -0.43
C LEU A 281 -3.13 13.75 -1.35
N ALA A 282 -3.39 14.87 -2.03
CA ALA A 282 -4.52 15.01 -2.95
C ALA A 282 -4.42 14.09 -4.17
N ASP A 283 -3.24 14.00 -4.81
CA ASP A 283 -3.07 13.11 -5.97
C ASP A 283 -3.11 11.63 -5.54
N SER A 284 -2.83 11.29 -4.27
CA SER A 284 -2.99 9.94 -3.70
C SER A 284 -4.44 9.63 -3.32
N LEU A 285 -5.18 10.59 -2.77
CA LEU A 285 -6.63 10.44 -2.51
C LEU A 285 -7.44 10.41 -3.82
N SER A 286 -6.91 10.96 -4.92
CA SER A 286 -7.49 10.81 -6.27
C SER A 286 -7.37 9.38 -6.86
N LEU A 287 -6.93 8.41 -6.05
CA LEU A 287 -7.05 6.97 -6.32
C LEU A 287 -8.35 6.36 -5.75
N ASP A 288 -9.22 7.19 -5.18
CA ASP A 288 -10.56 6.84 -4.67
C ASP A 288 -10.56 5.66 -3.68
N PRO A 289 -9.88 5.79 -2.51
CA PRO A 289 -9.84 4.73 -1.51
C PRO A 289 -11.18 4.53 -0.80
N ASP A 290 -11.61 3.29 -0.65
CA ASP A 290 -12.53 2.88 0.43
C ASP A 290 -11.79 2.85 1.78
N LEU A 291 -10.49 2.54 1.77
CA LEU A 291 -9.63 2.43 2.95
C LEU A 291 -8.26 3.05 2.70
N LEU A 292 -7.86 4.01 3.53
CA LEU A 292 -6.51 4.58 3.53
C LEU A 292 -5.63 3.88 4.56
N LEU A 293 -4.63 3.13 4.10
CA LEU A 293 -3.58 2.57 4.95
C LEU A 293 -2.44 3.59 5.09
N VAL A 294 -2.05 3.91 6.33
CA VAL A 294 -0.93 4.82 6.63
C VAL A 294 0.15 4.08 7.44
N PRO A 295 1.03 3.31 6.76
CA PRO A 295 2.16 2.61 7.37
C PRO A 295 3.45 3.45 7.30
N LEU A 296 3.65 4.32 8.30
CA LEU A 296 4.71 5.35 8.31
C LEU A 296 5.36 5.52 9.69
N GLY A 297 6.41 6.36 9.77
CA GLY A 297 7.00 6.85 11.02
C GLY A 297 8.46 6.44 11.25
N PHE A 298 8.94 5.38 10.60
CA PHE A 298 10.35 4.99 10.67
C PHE A 298 11.27 6.12 10.17
N ASN A 299 10.94 6.75 9.04
CA ASN A 299 11.75 7.84 8.48
C ASN A 299 11.67 9.10 9.34
N ASP A 300 10.48 9.45 9.87
CA ASP A 300 10.30 10.57 10.78
C ASP A 300 11.23 10.43 12.00
N ALA A 301 11.25 9.26 12.63
CA ALA A 301 12.14 8.94 13.75
C ALA A 301 13.63 9.00 13.36
N LEU A 302 14.01 8.39 12.21
CA LEU A 302 15.37 8.45 11.65
C LEU A 302 15.80 9.89 11.25
N ARG A 303 14.86 10.82 11.13
CA ARG A 303 15.08 12.25 10.83
C ARG A 303 14.91 13.15 12.06
N GLY A 304 14.83 12.57 13.25
CA GLY A 304 14.79 13.28 14.53
C GLY A 304 13.42 13.88 14.88
N VAL A 305 12.34 13.50 14.21
CA VAL A 305 10.97 13.82 14.63
C VAL A 305 10.67 13.03 15.89
N GLY A 306 10.61 13.69 17.05
CA GLY A 306 10.27 13.03 18.31
C GLY A 306 8.80 12.56 18.33
N PRO A 307 8.43 11.55 19.15
CA PRO A 307 7.09 10.96 19.14
C PRO A 307 5.94 11.98 19.19
N ALA A 308 6.00 12.95 20.10
CA ALA A 308 4.95 13.97 20.24
C ALA A 308 4.88 14.94 19.04
N GLU A 309 5.92 15.08 18.22
CA GLU A 309 5.86 15.79 16.93
C GLU A 309 5.26 14.90 15.85
N PHE A 310 5.62 13.62 15.82
CA PHE A 310 5.04 12.62 14.92
C PHE A 310 3.52 12.47 15.13
N GLY A 311 3.05 12.45 16.38
CA GLY A 311 1.61 12.48 16.70
C GLY A 311 0.89 13.69 16.08
N ARG A 312 1.46 14.90 16.23
CA ARG A 312 0.91 16.13 15.59
C ARG A 312 0.98 16.11 14.06
N VAL A 313 1.94 15.40 13.49
CA VAL A 313 2.04 15.16 12.04
C VAL A 313 0.92 14.22 11.57
N LEU A 314 0.61 13.17 12.34
CA LEU A 314 -0.54 12.29 12.08
C LEU A 314 -1.88 13.03 12.23
N ASP A 315 -2.04 13.83 13.29
CA ASP A 315 -3.21 14.70 13.48
C ASP A 315 -3.45 15.57 12.23
N SER A 316 -2.39 16.24 11.75
CA SER A 316 -2.45 17.09 10.55
C SER A 316 -2.69 16.30 9.25
N LEU A 317 -2.21 15.05 9.12
CA LEU A 317 -2.55 14.20 7.97
C LEU A 317 -4.02 13.81 7.99
N ILE A 318 -4.55 13.36 9.13
CA ILE A 318 -5.95 12.96 9.31
C ILE A 318 -6.85 14.16 8.97
N GLU A 319 -6.62 15.32 9.59
CA GLU A 319 -7.34 16.57 9.31
C GLU A 319 -7.28 16.96 7.83
N GLN A 320 -6.12 16.84 7.18
CA GLN A 320 -5.98 17.14 5.75
C GLN A 320 -6.73 16.14 4.86
N THR A 321 -6.83 14.85 5.22
CA THR A 321 -7.64 13.91 4.43
C THR A 321 -9.12 14.29 4.49
N ARG A 322 -9.64 14.61 5.69
CA ARG A 322 -11.02 15.09 5.88
C ARG A 322 -11.26 16.40 5.14
N GLY A 323 -10.31 17.34 5.22
CA GLY A 323 -10.35 18.63 4.52
C GLY A 323 -10.29 18.53 2.99
N GLN A 324 -9.80 17.40 2.45
CA GLN A 324 -9.81 17.08 1.02
C GLN A 324 -11.04 16.26 0.59
N GLY A 325 -11.98 15.99 1.52
CA GLY A 325 -13.24 15.31 1.27
C GLY A 325 -13.24 13.81 1.57
N TYR A 326 -12.12 13.24 2.04
CA TYR A 326 -12.06 11.80 2.34
C TYR A 326 -12.73 11.46 3.67
N SER A 327 -13.92 10.84 3.61
CA SER A 327 -14.70 10.41 4.77
C SER A 327 -14.52 8.93 5.16
N GLY A 328 -13.76 8.15 4.38
CA GLY A 328 -13.58 6.71 4.64
C GLY A 328 -12.61 6.39 5.79
N PRO A 329 -12.52 5.12 6.22
CA PRO A 329 -11.61 4.69 7.27
C PRO A 329 -10.13 4.94 6.96
N VAL A 330 -9.42 5.45 7.97
CA VAL A 330 -7.95 5.49 7.99
C VAL A 330 -7.46 4.40 8.94
N LEU A 331 -6.61 3.48 8.45
CA LEU A 331 -5.90 2.54 9.30
C LEU A 331 -4.44 2.98 9.44
N LEU A 332 -4.09 3.45 10.63
CA LEU A 332 -2.71 3.64 11.05
C LEU A 332 -2.08 2.27 11.28
N VAL A 333 -0.94 2.00 10.63
CA VAL A 333 -0.23 0.72 10.76
C VAL A 333 1.09 0.96 11.47
N GLY A 334 1.15 0.54 12.73
CA GLY A 334 2.37 0.54 13.52
C GLY A 334 3.32 -0.53 13.03
N TRP A 335 4.51 -0.14 12.58
CA TRP A 335 5.56 -1.09 12.23
C TRP A 335 6.09 -1.87 13.46
N TYR A 336 6.83 -2.93 13.19
CA TYR A 336 7.57 -3.71 14.18
C TYR A 336 8.75 -2.92 14.79
N VAL A 337 9.30 -3.39 15.92
CA VAL A 337 10.44 -2.72 16.58
C VAL A 337 11.73 -2.83 15.74
N PRO A 338 12.33 -1.71 15.30
CA PRO A 338 13.55 -1.70 14.49
C PRO A 338 14.82 -1.87 15.34
N ASP A 339 15.96 -2.13 14.70
CA ASP A 339 17.26 -2.25 15.36
C ASP A 339 18.10 -0.98 15.10
N TRP A 340 17.77 0.13 15.77
CA TRP A 340 18.45 1.42 15.59
C TRP A 340 19.51 1.73 16.68
N THR A 341 19.79 3.00 16.96
CA THR A 341 20.69 3.46 18.03
C THR A 341 19.90 3.98 19.21
N ASP A 342 20.50 3.98 20.41
CA ASP A 342 19.92 4.52 21.65
C ASP A 342 19.65 6.05 21.59
N GLU A 343 20.07 6.71 20.51
CA GLU A 343 19.84 8.14 20.25
C GLU A 343 18.40 8.42 19.78
N ILE A 344 17.68 7.41 19.28
CA ILE A 344 16.30 7.55 18.80
C ILE A 344 15.32 7.10 19.90
N PRO A 345 14.29 7.88 20.25
CA PRO A 345 13.32 7.52 21.30
C PRO A 345 12.68 6.14 21.03
N PRO A 346 12.39 5.32 22.06
CA PRO A 346 11.88 3.96 21.88
C PRO A 346 10.66 3.88 20.97
N TRP A 347 10.65 2.92 20.02
CA TRP A 347 9.60 2.82 19.00
C TRP A 347 8.19 2.66 19.59
N SER A 348 8.06 2.08 20.79
CA SER A 348 6.79 2.03 21.52
C SER A 348 6.16 3.40 21.70
N GLN A 349 6.95 4.48 21.89
CA GLN A 349 6.42 5.84 22.04
C GLN A 349 5.80 6.37 20.73
N TYR A 350 6.24 5.89 19.57
CA TYR A 350 5.61 6.22 18.29
C TYR A 350 4.32 5.40 18.08
N LEU A 351 4.31 4.13 18.53
CA LEU A 351 3.10 3.28 18.55
C LEU A 351 2.04 3.85 19.51
N ASP A 352 2.42 4.30 20.70
CA ASP A 352 1.56 5.02 21.66
C ASP A 352 0.90 6.23 20.98
N GLN A 353 1.68 7.02 20.23
CA GLN A 353 1.17 8.20 19.50
C GLN A 353 0.26 7.85 18.31
N MET A 354 0.37 6.65 17.73
CA MET A 354 -0.60 6.14 16.74
C MET A 354 -1.88 5.65 17.41
N ALA A 355 -1.78 4.92 18.52
CA ALA A 355 -2.92 4.45 19.30
C ALA A 355 -3.77 5.62 19.84
N GLU A 356 -3.14 6.69 20.34
CA GLU A 356 -3.81 7.94 20.71
C GLU A 356 -4.67 8.56 19.60
N ARG A 357 -4.44 8.21 18.32
CA ARG A 357 -5.17 8.79 17.17
C ARG A 357 -6.42 8.00 16.77
N THR A 358 -6.74 6.90 17.47
CA THR A 358 -8.09 6.28 17.37
C THR A 358 -9.19 7.13 17.99
N ASP A 359 -8.85 8.20 18.74
CA ASP A 359 -9.79 9.23 19.19
C ASP A 359 -10.35 10.09 18.02
N HIS A 360 -9.74 10.04 16.82
CA HIS A 360 -10.25 10.71 15.62
C HIS A 360 -11.36 9.88 14.94
N GLU A 361 -12.41 10.55 14.46
CA GLU A 361 -13.52 9.89 13.77
C GLU A 361 -13.05 9.17 12.47
N GLY A 362 -13.42 7.89 12.36
CA GLY A 362 -13.05 7.05 11.23
C GLY A 362 -11.56 6.68 11.20
N VAL A 363 -10.87 6.66 12.33
CA VAL A 363 -9.46 6.24 12.44
C VAL A 363 -9.34 4.99 13.32
N SER A 364 -8.58 4.01 12.84
CA SER A 364 -8.24 2.78 13.56
C SER A 364 -6.73 2.56 13.55
N PHE A 365 -6.24 1.71 14.46
CA PHE A 365 -4.84 1.36 14.59
C PHE A 365 -4.63 -0.16 14.56
N ILE A 366 -3.47 -0.60 14.06
CA ILE A 366 -2.96 -1.96 14.23
C ILE A 366 -1.46 -1.92 14.53
N ASP A 367 -1.04 -2.56 15.62
CA ASP A 367 0.38 -2.73 15.96
C ASP A 367 0.93 -4.05 15.39
N LEU A 368 1.80 -3.96 14.38
CA LEU A 368 2.49 -5.12 13.83
C LEU A 368 3.66 -5.60 14.71
N SER A 369 4.11 -4.81 15.69
CA SER A 369 5.12 -5.25 16.68
C SER A 369 4.60 -6.32 17.64
N ALA A 370 3.28 -6.43 17.80
CA ALA A 370 2.64 -7.50 18.56
C ALA A 370 2.70 -8.88 17.86
N VAL A 371 2.99 -8.93 16.54
CA VAL A 371 2.95 -10.17 15.73
C VAL A 371 4.24 -10.46 14.94
N LEU A 372 5.02 -9.44 14.58
CA LEU A 372 6.37 -9.59 14.03
C LEU A 372 7.43 -9.43 15.15
N PRO A 373 8.48 -10.28 15.18
CA PRO A 373 9.55 -10.15 16.17
C PRO A 373 10.35 -8.86 15.96
N ALA A 374 10.90 -8.29 17.04
CA ALA A 374 11.83 -7.17 16.97
C ALA A 374 13.07 -7.52 16.13
N VAL A 375 13.57 -6.58 15.32
CA VAL A 375 14.63 -6.87 14.32
C VAL A 375 15.89 -7.46 14.97
N ALA A 376 16.32 -6.92 16.12
CA ALA A 376 17.53 -7.35 16.84
C ALA A 376 17.51 -8.81 17.37
N THR A 377 16.34 -9.48 17.40
CA THR A 377 16.18 -10.86 17.90
C THR A 377 15.43 -11.78 16.92
N ALA A 378 15.18 -11.30 15.69
CA ALA A 378 14.39 -12.04 14.70
C ALA A 378 15.15 -13.22 14.07
N PRO A 379 14.46 -14.31 13.69
CA PRO A 379 15.04 -15.38 12.89
C PRO A 379 15.46 -14.91 11.49
N ASP A 380 16.48 -15.55 10.93
CA ASP A 380 17.01 -15.28 9.58
C ASP A 380 15.91 -15.16 8.50
N GLY A 381 16.07 -14.15 7.64
CA GLY A 381 15.19 -13.89 6.50
C GLY A 381 13.85 -13.21 6.83
N VAL A 382 13.52 -12.99 8.11
CA VAL A 382 12.40 -12.10 8.49
C VAL A 382 12.74 -10.66 8.12
N TYR A 383 13.95 -10.21 8.42
CA TYR A 383 14.51 -8.92 7.98
C TYR A 383 15.75 -9.14 7.11
N MET A 384 16.07 -8.18 6.25
CA MET A 384 17.26 -8.18 5.39
C MET A 384 18.40 -7.33 5.94
N ASP A 385 18.06 -6.32 6.74
CA ASP A 385 18.96 -5.38 7.41
C ASP A 385 18.36 -4.99 8.78
N ARG A 386 18.80 -3.88 9.37
CA ARG A 386 18.34 -3.40 10.68
C ARG A 386 16.93 -2.77 10.68
N LEU A 387 16.26 -2.68 9.52
CA LEU A 387 14.96 -2.05 9.33
C LEU A 387 14.03 -2.85 8.38
N HIS A 388 14.50 -3.26 7.19
CA HIS A 388 13.62 -3.70 6.09
C HIS A 388 13.26 -5.20 6.17
N PRO A 389 12.03 -5.60 5.81
CA PRO A 389 11.60 -6.99 5.85
C PRO A 389 12.18 -7.79 4.67
N GLY A 390 12.79 -8.92 4.98
CA GLY A 390 13.15 -9.93 3.99
C GLY A 390 11.91 -10.66 3.47
N PRO A 391 12.08 -11.63 2.55
CA PRO A 391 10.96 -12.37 1.96
C PRO A 391 10.03 -13.06 2.97
N ARG A 392 10.50 -13.36 4.20
CA ARG A 392 9.65 -13.91 5.27
C ARG A 392 8.94 -12.83 6.07
N GLY A 393 9.52 -11.63 6.26
CA GLY A 393 8.83 -10.50 6.88
C GLY A 393 7.68 -10.00 6.02
N GLN A 394 7.89 -9.90 4.71
CA GLN A 394 6.86 -9.56 3.72
C GLN A 394 5.66 -10.52 3.75
N VAL A 395 5.89 -11.80 4.09
CA VAL A 395 4.81 -12.79 4.35
C VAL A 395 4.05 -12.43 5.63
N LEU A 396 4.75 -12.23 6.75
CA LEU A 396 4.13 -11.98 8.05
C LEU A 396 3.31 -10.68 8.09
N ILE A 397 3.81 -9.60 7.46
CA ILE A 397 3.08 -8.32 7.33
C ILE A 397 1.76 -8.55 6.56
N ALA A 398 1.84 -9.19 5.39
CA ALA A 398 0.67 -9.46 4.57
C ALA A 398 -0.36 -10.33 5.30
N ASP A 399 0.07 -11.45 5.88
CA ASP A 399 -0.81 -12.42 6.51
C ASP A 399 -1.51 -11.81 7.73
N SER A 400 -0.83 -10.91 8.47
CA SER A 400 -1.42 -10.13 9.58
C SER A 400 -2.46 -9.11 9.11
N LEU A 401 -2.16 -8.36 8.05
CA LEU A 401 -3.12 -7.40 7.47
C LEU A 401 -4.32 -8.11 6.82
N ILE A 402 -4.12 -9.30 6.23
CA ILE A 402 -5.22 -10.15 5.74
C ILE A 402 -6.12 -10.63 6.88
N GLU A 403 -5.57 -10.93 8.07
CA GLU A 403 -6.37 -11.31 9.24
C GLU A 403 -7.17 -10.14 9.82
N ALA A 404 -6.63 -8.92 9.78
CA ALA A 404 -7.30 -7.73 10.27
C ALA A 404 -8.36 -7.17 9.30
N LEU A 405 -8.08 -7.18 7.99
CA LEU A 405 -8.87 -6.49 6.97
C LEU A 405 -9.88 -7.37 6.22
N ALA A 406 -9.82 -8.70 6.35
CA ALA A 406 -10.79 -9.59 5.71
C ALA A 406 -12.12 -9.69 6.50
N PRO A 407 -13.27 -9.85 5.81
CA PRO A 407 -14.55 -10.09 6.45
C PRO A 407 -14.53 -11.24 7.45
N ARG A 408 -15.18 -11.01 8.59
CA ARG A 408 -15.24 -11.95 9.72
C ARG A 408 -16.54 -12.74 9.72
N SER A 409 -16.44 -14.02 9.38
CA SER A 409 -17.59 -14.96 9.34
C SER A 409 -18.24 -15.24 10.70
N ASP A 410 -17.66 -14.78 11.81
CA ASP A 410 -18.26 -14.85 13.15
C ASP A 410 -19.07 -13.60 13.53
N LEU A 411 -19.04 -12.53 12.73
CA LEU A 411 -20.04 -11.44 12.78
C LEU A 411 -21.31 -11.79 11.99
N GLU A 412 -21.20 -12.65 10.98
CA GLU A 412 -22.34 -13.14 10.18
C GLU A 412 -23.24 -14.11 10.96
N GLY A 413 -22.66 -14.84 11.93
CA GLY A 413 -23.36 -15.88 12.70
C GLY A 413 -24.34 -15.40 13.78
N THR A 414 -24.41 -14.10 14.08
CA THR A 414 -25.20 -13.56 15.21
C THR A 414 -26.47 -12.81 14.82
N ASN A 415 -26.71 -12.57 13.52
CA ASN A 415 -27.86 -11.81 13.01
C ASN A 415 -28.83 -12.62 12.13
N ALA A 416 -28.83 -13.95 12.23
CA ALA A 416 -29.91 -14.79 11.70
C ALA A 416 -31.05 -14.87 12.73
N PRO A 417 -32.23 -14.27 12.49
CA PRO A 417 -33.37 -14.43 13.40
C PRO A 417 -33.94 -15.85 13.29
N GLU A 418 -33.84 -16.63 14.38
CA GLU A 418 -34.54 -17.91 14.50
C GLU A 418 -36.05 -17.67 14.30
N THR A 419 -36.56 -18.10 13.15
CA THR A 419 -37.98 -17.99 12.81
C THR A 419 -38.64 -19.34 13.11
N PRO A 420 -39.71 -19.37 13.96
CA PRO A 420 -40.33 -20.61 14.45
C PRO A 420 -41.25 -21.30 13.43
#